data_AF-A0A9P0NY58-F1
#
_entry.id   AF-A0A9P0NY58-F1
#
_cell.length_a   1.000
_cell.length_b   1.000
_cell.length_c   1.000
_cell.angle_alpha   90.00
_cell.angle_beta   90.00
_cell.angle_gamma   90.00
#
_symmetry.space_group_name_H-M   'P 1'
#
loop_
_entity.id
_entity.type
_entity.pdbx_description
1 polymer ?
#
loop_
_entity_poly.entity_id
_entity_poly.type
_entity_poly.pdbx_seq_one_letter_code
_entity_poly.pdbx_strand_id
1 'polypeptide(L)'
;MDVLRNAVKRRILIVNVTQCSRGTVQADYETGKVLQDMGIILGADMTAEAAYTKLIFVLGLPELSFDTRVKLMKSDLRGEMTVNSKCSCR
;
A
#
# COMPACT_ATOMS: atom_id res chain seq x y z
N MET A 1 -17.97 3.68 6.26
CA MET A 1 -16.70 2.95 6.51
C MET A 1 -16.88 1.44 6.59
N ASP A 2 -18.09 0.93 6.83
CA ASP A 2 -18.35 -0.50 7.00
C ASP A 2 -18.06 -1.34 5.75
N VAL A 3 -18.28 -0.78 4.55
CA VAL A 3 -17.96 -1.44 3.28
C VAL A 3 -16.47 -1.77 3.20
N LEU A 4 -15.60 -0.82 3.53
CA LEU A 4 -14.15 -1.01 3.50
C LEU A 4 -13.69 -2.03 4.56
N ARG A 5 -14.20 -1.92 5.79
CA ARG A 5 -13.92 -2.92 6.85
C ARG A 5 -14.35 -4.32 6.45
N ASN A 6 -15.52 -4.46 5.82
CA ASN A 6 -16.02 -5.76 5.35
C ASN A 6 -15.18 -6.31 4.20
N ALA A 7 -14.70 -5.46 3.29
CA ALA A 7 -13.79 -5.87 2.23
C ALA A 7 -12.45 -6.38 2.80
N VAL A 8 -11.87 -5.69 3.79
CA VAL A 8 -10.65 -6.16 4.46
C VAL A 8 -10.90 -7.49 5.18
N LYS A 9 -12.04 -7.66 5.89
CA LYS A 9 -12.42 -8.94 6.52
C LYS A 9 -12.51 -10.10 5.52
N ARG A 10 -12.90 -9.82 4.27
CA ARG A 10 -12.94 -10.78 3.15
C ARG A 10 -11.57 -11.02 2.50
N ARG A 11 -10.49 -10.45 3.05
CA ARG A 11 -9.13 -10.51 2.51
C ARG A 11 -9.01 -9.92 1.10
N ILE A 12 -9.75 -8.85 0.83
CA ILE A 12 -9.56 -8.04 -0.37
C ILE A 12 -8.42 -7.06 -0.12
N LEU A 13 -7.46 -7.00 -1.04
CA LEU A 13 -6.37 -6.03 -1.01
C LEU A 13 -6.90 -4.64 -1.40
N ILE A 14 -6.71 -3.68 -0.51
CA ILE A 14 -7.09 -2.28 -0.74
C ILE A 14 -5.83 -1.42 -0.52
N VAL A 15 -5.52 -0.59 -1.50
CA VAL A 15 -4.34 0.30 -1.49
C VAL A 15 -4.83 1.73 -1.58
N ASN A 16 -4.42 2.56 -0.63
CA ASN A 16 -4.71 3.99 -0.59
C ASN A 16 -3.54 4.77 -1.23
N VAL A 17 -3.81 5.47 -2.32
CA VAL A 17 -2.85 6.32 -3.05
C VAL A 17 -3.34 7.76 -3.13
N THR A 18 -2.42 8.70 -3.30
CA THR A 18 -2.78 10.12 -3.42
C THR A 18 -3.35 10.40 -4.80
N GLN A 19 -4.31 11.31 -4.88
CA GLN A 19 -4.83 11.81 -6.17
C GLN A 19 -3.95 12.92 -6.75
N CYS A 20 -3.03 13.45 -5.96
CA CYS A 20 -2.10 14.47 -6.44
C CYS A 20 -1.08 13.82 -7.40
N SER A 21 -0.88 14.44 -8.56
CA SER A 21 0.11 14.01 -9.57
C SER A 21 1.56 14.08 -9.08
N ARG A 22 1.81 14.83 -8.00
CA ARG A 22 3.01 14.75 -7.15
C ARG A 22 2.57 14.85 -5.69
N GLY A 23 2.92 13.85 -4.88
CA GLY A 23 2.66 13.84 -3.45
C GLY A 23 2.84 12.45 -2.85
N THR A 24 2.94 12.39 -1.53
CA THR A 24 3.10 11.15 -0.77
C THR A 24 1.89 10.98 0.15
N VAL A 25 1.28 9.81 0.18
CA VAL A 25 0.34 9.43 1.24
C VAL A 25 1.14 9.06 2.47
N GLN A 26 1.18 9.98 3.43
CA GLN A 26 1.79 9.74 4.74
C GLN A 26 0.71 9.38 5.77
N ALA A 27 1.08 8.53 6.73
CA ALA A 27 0.20 8.15 7.85
C ALA A 27 -0.09 9.30 8.83
N ASP A 28 0.61 10.44 8.67
CA ASP A 28 0.58 11.58 9.58
C ASP A 28 -0.70 12.42 9.49
N TYR A 29 -1.53 12.21 8.47
CA TYR A 29 -2.89 12.76 8.42
C TYR A 29 -3.87 11.81 9.15
N GLU A 30 -4.77 12.37 9.97
CA GLU A 30 -5.75 11.59 10.76
C GLU A 30 -6.51 10.54 9.92
N THR A 31 -6.80 10.86 8.66
CA THR A 31 -7.46 9.95 7.72
C THR A 31 -6.59 8.77 7.29
N GLY A 32 -5.27 8.95 7.14
CA GLY A 32 -4.32 7.89 6.83
C GLY A 32 -4.23 6.85 7.93
N LYS A 33 -4.18 7.30 9.19
CA LYS A 33 -4.14 6.43 10.38
C LYS A 33 -5.41 5.59 10.52
N VAL A 34 -6.59 6.20 10.34
CA VAL A 34 -7.87 5.49 10.40
C VAL A 34 -7.97 4.39 9.34
N LEU A 35 -7.50 4.64 8.12
CA LEU A 35 -7.50 3.63 7.05
C LEU A 35 -6.49 2.50 7.33
N GLN A 36 -5.31 2.86 7.84
CA GLN A 36 -4.30 1.87 8.24
C GLN A 36 -4.81 0.96 9.37
N ASP A 37 -5.50 1.52 10.37
CA ASP A 37 -6.13 0.78 11.47
C ASP A 37 -7.27 -0.13 10.99
N MET A 38 -7.86 0.16 9.82
CA MET A 38 -8.83 -0.73 9.15
C MET A 38 -8.16 -1.89 8.39
N GLY A 39 -6.83 -1.89 8.25
CA GLY A 39 -6.08 -2.88 7.49
C GLY A 39 -5.88 -2.52 6.00
N ILE A 40 -6.13 -1.27 5.62
CA ILE A 40 -5.85 -0.76 4.26
C ILE A 40 -4.36 -0.47 4.13
N ILE A 41 -3.79 -0.76 2.96
CA ILE A 41 -2.37 -0.55 2.67
C ILE A 41 -2.17 0.90 2.25
N LEU A 42 -1.22 1.60 2.88
CA LEU A 42 -0.80 2.93 2.44
C LEU A 42 0.18 2.78 1.27
N GLY A 43 -0.11 3.43 0.15
CA GLY A 43 0.69 3.39 -1.07
C GLY A 43 1.91 4.31 -1.08
N ALA A 44 2.19 5.01 0.03
CA ALA A 44 3.28 5.99 0.13
C ALA A 44 3.26 7.00 -1.03
N ASP A 45 4.40 7.18 -1.71
CA ASP A 45 4.63 8.06 -2.86
C ASP A 45 4.48 7.35 -4.21
N MET A 46 3.88 6.15 -4.24
CA MET A 46 3.54 5.49 -5.51
C MET A 46 2.59 6.37 -6.32
N THR A 47 2.85 6.47 -7.63
CA THR A 47 1.83 6.96 -8.57
C THR A 47 0.66 5.97 -8.64
N ALA A 48 -0.50 6.44 -9.07
CA ALA A 48 -1.68 5.57 -9.22
C ALA A 48 -1.41 4.42 -10.21
N GLU A 49 -0.67 4.70 -11.29
CA GLU A 49 -0.26 3.72 -12.31
C GLU A 49 0.70 2.68 -11.72
N ALA A 50 1.67 3.12 -10.91
CA ALA A 50 2.63 2.23 -10.25
C ALA A 50 1.90 1.32 -9.25
N ALA A 51 1.02 1.87 -8.41
CA ALA A 51 0.24 1.09 -7.46
C ALA A 51 -0.71 0.09 -8.15
N TYR A 52 -1.37 0.50 -9.23
CA TYR A 52 -2.26 -0.37 -10.01
C TYR A 52 -1.48 -1.52 -10.66
N THR A 53 -0.35 -1.22 -11.30
CA THR A 53 0.52 -2.21 -11.94
C THR A 53 1.08 -3.20 -10.91
N LYS A 54 1.55 -2.69 -9.77
CA LYS A 54 2.06 -3.51 -8.67
C LYS A 54 0.98 -4.42 -8.10
N LEU A 55 -0.26 -3.92 -7.97
CA LEU A 55 -1.39 -4.72 -7.50
C LEU A 55 -1.68 -5.88 -8.46
N ILE A 56 -1.74 -5.63 -9.77
CA ILE A 56 -1.94 -6.68 -10.79
C ILE A 56 -0.80 -7.70 -10.71
N PHE A 57 0.44 -7.23 -10.64
CA PHE A 57 1.62 -8.10 -10.54
C PHE A 57 1.56 -8.99 -9.29
N VAL A 58 1.35 -8.40 -8.12
CA VAL A 58 1.27 -9.14 -6.85
C VAL A 58 0.10 -10.11 -6.84
N LEU A 59 -1.03 -9.78 -7.48
CA LEU A 59 -2.18 -10.67 -7.64
C LEU A 59 -1.89 -11.85 -8.59
N GLY A 60 -1.15 -11.62 -9.66
CA GLY A 60 -0.77 -12.64 -10.64
C GLY A 60 0.25 -13.67 -10.15
N LEU A 61 0.97 -13.40 -9.05
CA LEU A 61 1.92 -14.37 -8.48
C LEU A 61 1.19 -15.59 -7.86
N PRO A 62 1.57 -16.82 -8.24
CA PRO A 62 0.96 -18.03 -7.72
C PRO A 62 1.36 -18.28 -6.26
N GLU A 63 0.52 -19.03 -5.53
CA GLU A 63 0.83 -19.59 -4.20
C GLU A 63 1.22 -18.60 -3.09
N LEU A 64 0.97 -17.29 -3.28
CA LEU A 64 1.21 -16.31 -2.23
C LEU A 64 0.03 -16.19 -1.27
N SER A 65 0.33 -16.27 0.04
CA SER A 65 -0.63 -15.94 1.10
C SER A 65 -1.02 -14.45 1.06
N PHE A 66 -2.18 -14.12 1.62
CA PHE A 66 -2.64 -12.73 1.73
C PHE A 66 -1.61 -11.85 2.44
N ASP A 67 -1.03 -12.32 3.55
CA ASP A 67 -0.04 -11.56 4.31
C ASP A 67 1.24 -11.31 3.52
N THR A 68 1.67 -12.28 2.69
CA THR A 68 2.80 -12.09 1.79
C THR A 68 2.49 -11.06 0.72
N ARG A 69 1.27 -11.07 0.16
CA ARG A 69 0.85 -10.04 -0.81
C ARG A 69 0.80 -8.65 -0.18
N VAL A 70 0.29 -8.54 1.04
CA VAL A 70 0.30 -7.29 1.82
C VAL A 70 1.74 -6.81 2.05
N LYS A 71 2.66 -7.71 2.41
CA LYS A 71 4.10 -7.38 2.57
C LYS A 71 4.72 -6.88 1.26
N LEU A 72 4.48 -7.56 0.14
CA LEU A 72 5.00 -7.15 -1.17
C LEU A 72 4.47 -5.77 -1.59
N MET A 73 3.19 -5.49 -1.32
CA MET A 73 2.63 -4.16 -1.61
C MET A 73 3.25 -3.05 -0.76
N LYS A 74 3.75 -3.36 0.45
CA LYS A 74 4.40 -2.40 1.37
C LYS A 74 5.92 -2.25 1.17
N SER A 75 6.55 -3.17 0.44
CA SER A 75 8.01 -3.13 0.17
C SER A 75 8.29 -2.49 -1.17
N ASP A 76 9.35 -1.70 -1.28
CA ASP A 76 9.88 -1.27 -2.57
C ASP A 76 10.45 -2.48 -3.34
N LEU A 77 9.93 -2.71 -4.56
CA LEU A 77 10.37 -3.81 -5.41
C LEU A 77 11.31 -3.32 -6.52
N ARG A 78 11.03 -2.16 -7.12
CA ARG A 78 11.69 -1.66 -8.34
C ARG A 78 11.82 -0.13 -8.35
N GLY A 79 11.85 0.52 -7.19
CA GLY A 79 11.92 1.96 -7.04
C GLY A 79 10.57 2.65 -7.19
N GLU A 80 9.46 1.91 -7.08
CA GLU A 80 8.12 2.50 -7.21
C GLU A 80 7.67 3.28 -5.98
N MET A 81 8.33 3.06 -4.84
CA MET A 81 8.02 3.76 -3.60
C MET A 81 9.27 3.99 -2.74
N THR A 82 9.29 5.09 -2.02
CA THR A 82 10.31 5.40 -1.02
C THR A 82 9.94 4.76 0.31
N VAL A 83 10.60 3.66 0.65
CA VAL A 83 10.58 3.14 2.03
C VAL A 83 11.58 3.98 2.82
N ASN A 84 11.16 4.64 3.91
CA ASN A 84 12.08 5.31 4.84
C ASN A 84 12.98 4.26 5.52
N SER A 85 13.96 3.74 4.79
CA SER A 85 15.17 3.18 5.36
C SER A 85 15.91 4.37 5.95
N LYS A 86 16.05 4.41 7.27
CA LYS A 86 17.03 5.30 7.89
C LYS A 86 18.34 5.07 7.13
N CYS A 87 18.78 6.05 6.36
CA CYS A 87 20.13 6.07 5.84
C CYS A 87 21.03 6.12 7.07
N SER A 88 21.52 4.96 7.51
CA SER A 88 22.60 4.89 8.47
C SER A 88 23.84 5.33 7.69
N CYS A 89 24.08 6.63 7.62
CA CYS A 89 25.42 7.13 7.35
C CYS A 89 26.34 6.50 8.40
N ARG A 90 27.15 5.55 7.95
CA ARG A 90 28.34 5.07 8.67
C ARG A 90 29.53 5.76 8.06
#